data_AF-A0A967ZC14-F1
#
_entry.id   AF-A0A967ZC14-F1
#
_cell.length_a   1.000
_cell.length_b   1.000
_cell.length_c   1.000
_cell.angle_alpha   90.00
_cell.angle_beta   90.00
_cell.angle_gamma   90.00
#
_symmetry.space_group_name_H-M   'P 1'
#
loop_
_entity.id
_entity.type
_entity.pdbx_description
1 polymer ?
#
loop_
_entity_poly.entity_id
_entity_poly.type
_entity_poly.pdbx_seq_one_letter_code
_entity_poly.pdbx_strand_id
1 'polypeptide(L)' 'MAAIGRNEPCPCGSGKKYKRCCALKVNKTSLQLRLVIGLVAISLLGGLILIVTQIDDVQPGAAPGRVWSPEHGHWH' A
#
# COMPACT_ATOMS: atom_id res chain seq x y z
N MET A 1 -8.19 20.50 -40.80
CA MET A 1 -8.86 19.25 -40.35
C MET A 1 -9.78 19.63 -39.19
N ALA A 2 -11.10 19.50 -39.35
CA ALA A 2 -12.04 19.83 -38.27
C ALA A 2 -11.85 18.83 -37.11
N ALA A 3 -11.71 19.34 -35.88
CA ALA A 3 -11.67 18.49 -34.70
C ALA A 3 -13.06 17.87 -34.50
N ILE A 4 -13.14 16.54 -34.50
CA ILE A 4 -14.38 15.81 -34.22
C ILE A 4 -14.89 16.18 -32.82
N GLY A 5 -16.15 16.60 -32.75
CA GLY A 5 -16.83 16.97 -31.51
C GLY A 5 -17.02 15.75 -30.61
N ARG A 6 -16.85 15.93 -29.29
CA ARG A 6 -17.01 14.84 -28.30
C ARG A 6 -18.34 14.09 -28.37
N ASN A 7 -19.40 14.72 -28.86
CA ASN A 7 -20.74 14.13 -28.96
C ASN A 7 -21.08 13.54 -30.33
N GLU A 8 -20.23 13.74 -31.34
CA GLU A 8 -20.44 13.24 -32.70
C GLU A 8 -20.26 11.72 -32.77
N PRO A 9 -20.88 11.05 -33.77
CA PRO A 9 -20.64 9.63 -34.02
C PRO A 9 -19.14 9.37 -34.25
N CYS A 10 -18.63 8.31 -33.64
CA CYS A 10 -17.21 7.99 -33.69
C CYS A 10 -16.83 7.44 -35.09
N PRO A 11 -15.78 7.97 -35.74
CA PRO A 11 -15.40 7.58 -37.11
C PRO A 11 -14.83 6.16 -37.22
N CYS A 12 -14.60 5.46 -36.10
CA CYS A 12 -14.16 4.07 -36.08
C CYS A 12 -15.27 3.06 -36.42
N GLY A 13 -16.48 3.51 -36.77
CA GLY A 13 -17.59 2.64 -37.16
C GLY A 13 -18.33 1.97 -35.99
N SER A 14 -18.00 2.31 -34.75
CA SER A 14 -18.63 1.67 -33.57
C SER A 14 -20.07 2.09 -33.29
N GLY A 15 -20.60 3.11 -33.98
CA GLY A 15 -21.92 3.71 -33.73
C GLY A 15 -22.05 4.47 -32.40
N LYS A 16 -21.00 4.52 -31.57
CA LYS A 16 -20.98 5.21 -30.27
C LYS A 16 -20.52 6.66 -30.45
N LYS A 17 -20.90 7.56 -29.52
CA LYS A 17 -20.36 8.94 -29.46
C LYS A 17 -18.84 8.91 -29.25
N TYR A 18 -18.09 9.81 -29.91
CA TYR A 18 -16.62 9.85 -29.84
C TYR A 18 -16.07 9.82 -28.41
N LYS A 19 -16.65 10.60 -27.48
CA LYS A 19 -16.28 10.61 -26.05
C LYS A 19 -16.47 9.29 -25.29
N ARG A 20 -17.29 8.39 -25.81
CA ARG A 20 -17.59 7.06 -25.25
C ARG A 20 -16.95 5.93 -26.07
N CYS A 21 -16.10 6.26 -27.03
CA CYS A 21 -15.39 5.29 -27.84
C CYS A 21 -13.90 5.62 -27.85
N CYS A 22 -13.37 6.23 -28.91
CA CYS A 22 -11.93 6.48 -29.06
C CYS A 22 -11.37 7.52 -28.07
N ALA A 23 -12.21 8.40 -27.52
CA ALA A 23 -11.78 9.38 -26.51
C ALA A 23 -11.97 8.90 -25.06
N LEU A 24 -12.31 7.62 -24.84
CA LEU A 24 -12.24 7.03 -23.52
C LEU A 24 -10.76 6.84 -23.13
N LYS A 25 -10.25 7.72 -22.26
CA LYS A 25 -9.06 7.38 -21.48
C LYS A 25 -9.42 6.15 -20.66
N VAL A 26 -8.74 5.03 -20.91
CA VAL A 26 -8.82 3.87 -20.03
C VAL A 26 -8.24 4.32 -18.70
N ASN A 27 -9.13 4.61 -17.76
CA ASN A 27 -8.76 4.97 -16.40
C ASN A 27 -8.17 3.71 -15.77
N LYS A 28 -6.85 3.54 -15.88
CA LYS A 28 -6.11 2.48 -15.17
C LYS A 28 -6.21 2.63 -13.64
N THR A 29 -6.96 3.62 -13.16
CA THR A 29 -7.20 3.99 -11.78
C THR A 29 -7.57 2.80 -10.90
N SER A 30 -8.33 1.80 -11.38
CA SER A 30 -8.68 0.63 -10.55
C SER A 30 -7.48 -0.28 -10.24
N LEU A 31 -6.63 -0.57 -11.24
CA LEU A 31 -5.42 -1.39 -11.03
C LEU A 31 -4.32 -0.58 -10.36
N GLN A 32 -4.12 0.67 -10.78
CA GLN A 32 -3.14 1.58 -10.18
C GLN A 32 -3.44 1.83 -8.70
N LEU A 33 -4.71 2.06 -8.34
CA LEU A 33 -5.11 2.25 -6.94
C LEU A 33 -4.91 0.97 -6.13
N ARG A 34 -5.22 -0.22 -6.67
CA ARG A 34 -4.95 -1.51 -6.00
C ARG A 34 -3.47 -1.72 -5.74
N LEU A 35 -2.61 -1.39 -6.71
CA LEU A 35 -1.16 -1.49 -6.55
C LEU A 35 -0.65 -0.50 -5.49
N VAL A 36 -1.13 0.75 -5.52
CA VAL A 36 -0.75 1.78 -4.52
C VAL A 36 -1.20 1.36 -3.11
N ILE A 37 -2.44 0.89 -2.94
CA ILE A 37 -2.94 0.39 -1.64
C ILE A 37 -2.08 -0.79 -1.17
N GLY A 38 -1.77 -1.73 -2.06
CA GLY A 38 -0.90 -2.87 -1.74
C GLY A 38 0.49 -2.42 -1.26
N LEU A 39 1.13 -1.48 -1.97
CA LEU A 39 2.44 -0.94 -1.58
C LEU A 39 2.38 -0.21 -0.24
N VAL A 40 1.37 0.63 -0.02
CA VAL A 40 1.18 1.34 1.26
C VAL A 40 0.98 0.36 2.40
N ALA A 41 0.15 -0.68 2.22
CA ALA A 41 -0.07 -1.71 3.23
C ALA A 41 1.21 -2.48 3.56
N ILE A 42 2.00 -2.85 2.55
CA ILE A 42 3.29 -3.53 2.74
C ILE A 42 4.29 -2.63 3.48
N SER A 43 4.37 -1.34 3.15
CA SER A 43 5.24 -0.39 3.86
C SER A 43 4.83 -0.20 5.32
N LEU A 44 3.53 -0.11 5.61
CA LEU A 44 3.01 0.02 6.98
C LEU A 44 3.25 -1.27 7.79
N LEU A 45 2.96 -2.43 7.21
CA LEU A 45 3.19 -3.74 7.85
C LEU A 45 4.68 -3.99 8.07
N GLY A 46 5.51 -3.72 7.05
CA GLY A 46 6.96 -3.87 7.15
C GLY A 46 7.56 -2.93 8.19
N GLY A 47 7.12 -1.68 8.23
CA GLY A 47 7.52 -0.72 9.27
C GLY A 47 7.09 -1.17 10.67
N LEU A 48 5.87 -1.65 10.85
CA LEU A 48 5.37 -2.18 12.11
C LEU A 48 6.17 -3.41 12.58
N ILE A 49 6.46 -4.35 11.66
CA ILE A 49 7.25 -5.55 11.95
C ILE A 49 8.65 -5.15 12.42
N LEU A 50 9.33 -4.23 11.70
CA LEU A 50 10.63 -3.74 12.12
C LEU A 50 10.58 -3.07 13.49
N ILE A 51 9.54 -2.28 13.78
CA ILE A 51 9.39 -1.67 15.11
C ILE A 51 9.27 -2.77 16.18
N VAL A 52 8.41 -3.76 15.98
CA VAL A 52 8.17 -4.83 16.96
C VAL A 52 9.42 -5.69 17.20
N THR A 53 10.23 -5.96 16.18
CA THR A 53 11.49 -6.71 16.37
C THR A 53 12.61 -5.90 17.03
N GLN A 54 12.47 -4.58 17.13
CA GLN A 54 13.38 -3.72 17.91
C GLN A 54 12.89 -3.47 19.34
N ILE A 55 11.70 -3.97 19.71
CA ILE A 55 11.27 -3.98 21.11
C ILE A 55 11.92 -5.20 21.74
N ASP A 56 13.18 -5.04 22.18
CA ASP A 56 13.83 -6.03 23.04
C ASP A 56 12.96 -6.24 24.30
N ASP A 57 12.87 -7.50 24.74
CA ASP A 57 12.05 -7.99 25.84
C ASP A 57 11.96 -6.97 26.99
N VAL A 58 10.80 -6.33 27.14
CA VAL A 58 10.40 -5.69 28.39
C VAL A 58 10.37 -6.82 29.42
N GLN A 59 11.46 -6.97 30.17
CA GLN A 59 11.61 -7.94 31.25
C GLN A 59 10.54 -7.61 32.30
N PRO A 60 9.40 -8.33 32.35
CA PRO A 60 8.30 -7.95 33.22
C PRO A 60 8.65 -8.43 34.63
N GLY A 61 9.27 -7.54 35.42
CA GLY A 61 9.51 -7.78 36.84
C GLY A 61 10.93 -7.59 37.36
N ALA A 62 11.88 -7.11 36.54
CA ALA A 62 13.18 -6.72 37.07
C ALA A 62 13.08 -5.36 37.77
N ALA A 63 13.38 -5.31 39.08
CA ALA A 63 13.68 -4.06 39.74
C ALA A 63 14.87 -3.38 39.03
N PRO A 64 14.88 -2.05 38.88
CA PRO A 64 15.94 -1.35 38.14
C PRO A 64 17.31 -1.69 38.73
N GLY A 65 18.22 -2.20 37.88
CA GLY A 65 19.59 -2.55 38.24
C GLY A 65 19.86 -4.03 38.49
N ARG A 66 18.85 -4.92 38.36
CA ARG A 66 19.00 -6.37 38.55
C ARG A 66 18.99 -7.11 37.21
N VAL A 67 19.97 -7.98 36.96
CA VAL A 67 20.05 -8.82 35.75
C VAL A 67 19.85 -10.29 36.11
N TRP A 68 19.06 -11.03 35.32
CA TRP A 68 18.85 -12.48 35.51
C TRP A 68 20.01 -13.25 34.88
N SER A 69 20.73 -14.04 35.68
CA SER A 69 21.78 -14.93 35.18
C SER A 69 21.20 -16.33 34.92
N PRO A 70 21.03 -16.74 33.65
CA PRO A 70 20.52 -18.08 33.33
C PRO A 70 21.49 -19.19 33.77
N GLU A 71 22.79 -18.90 33.90
CA GLU A 71 23.76 -19.87 34.42
C GLU A 71 23.56 -20.22 35.91
N HIS A 72 22.96 -19.31 36.70
CA HIS A 72 22.84 -19.49 38.14
C HIS A 72 21.40 -19.43 38.67
N GLY A 73 20.40 -19.26 37.79
CA GLY A 73 18.98 -19.28 38.17
C GLY A 73 18.58 -18.26 39.23
N HIS A 74 19.30 -17.13 39.33
CA HIS A 74 18.99 -16.06 40.27
C HIS A 74 19.28 -14.66 39.70
N TRP A 75 18.75 -13.66 40.39
CA TRP A 75 18.96 -12.24 40.08
C TRP A 75 20.19 -11.69 40.80
N HIS A 76 21.07 -10.99 40.07
CA HIS A 76 22.16 -10.20 40.62
C HIS A 76 21.74 -8.76 40.81
#